data_AF-A0A930YVI7-F1
#
_entry.id   AF-A0A930YVI7-F1
#
_cell.length_a   1.000
_cell.length_b   1.000
_cell.length_c   1.000
_cell.angle_alpha   90.00
_cell.angle_beta   90.00
_cell.angle_gamma   90.00
#
_symmetry.space_group_name_H-M   'P 1'
#
loop_
_entity.id
_entity.type
_entity.pdbx_description
1 polymer ?
#
loop_
_entity_poly.entity_id
_entity_poly.type
_entity_poly.pdbx_seq_one_letter_code
_entity_poly.pdbx_strand_id
1 'polypeptide(L)'
;MNSFKFLSLAALTTFFISCSDSKSTADDGNKEQTKTEAKQNNDFSTGIYTATLPCADCMGIENYITFQKDNKAVKSTSYLDSDGTSENEYGTWTKNDDIIELSIANSPTEYYLVKPNKTLVRLNADKKEVSGELAKNYIFKQIKAYTPAQLNGTYHSNTSEKGYNEILTLTSENDSIYSVKISFTGAAKGCKFEGKGKLVNNQIDVDLKTINKDLKGTITILFKENTAEVFTSKFEDRFALNYFCGGGASLAGDYHKK
;
A
#
# COMPACT_ATOMS: atom_id res chain seq x y z
N MET A 1 18.63 -26.48 -42.88
CA MET A 1 19.42 -26.27 -44.11
C MET A 1 19.90 -24.82 -44.04
N ASN A 2 21.16 -24.48 -43.80
CA ASN A 2 22.40 -25.05 -44.31
C ASN A 2 23.46 -25.29 -43.23
N SER A 3 24.19 -26.36 -43.50
CA SER A 3 25.39 -26.87 -42.85
C SER A 3 26.62 -26.04 -43.14
N PHE A 4 27.54 -25.94 -42.18
CA PHE A 4 28.97 -25.98 -42.48
C PHE A 4 29.69 -26.93 -41.52
N LYS A 5 30.51 -27.80 -42.11
CA LYS A 5 31.12 -28.99 -41.54
C LYS A 5 32.62 -28.75 -41.32
N PHE A 6 33.11 -29.28 -40.18
CA PHE A 6 34.43 -29.88 -39.90
C PHE A 6 35.73 -29.09 -40.18
N LEU A 7 36.57 -28.99 -39.15
CA LEU A 7 37.83 -29.74 -39.14
C LEU A 7 38.30 -30.05 -37.71
N SER A 8 38.49 -31.34 -37.47
CA SER A 8 39.07 -31.98 -36.30
C SER A 8 40.58 -32.06 -36.40
N LEU A 9 41.31 -31.92 -35.28
CA LEU A 9 42.55 -32.67 -35.07
C LEU A 9 42.69 -33.03 -33.58
N ALA A 10 42.90 -34.31 -33.34
CA ALA A 10 43.01 -34.98 -32.05
C ALA A 10 44.44 -35.50 -31.83
N ALA A 11 44.70 -35.95 -30.59
CA ALA A 11 45.74 -36.86 -30.07
C ALA A 11 46.67 -36.20 -29.02
N LEU A 12 46.54 -36.56 -27.73
CA LEU A 12 47.23 -37.66 -27.00
C LEU A 12 48.75 -37.38 -26.85
N THR A 13 49.45 -37.47 -25.71
CA THR A 13 49.32 -38.34 -24.53
C THR A 13 50.27 -37.89 -23.40
N THR A 14 49.96 -38.38 -22.20
CA THR A 14 50.64 -38.36 -20.88
C THR A 14 52.12 -38.79 -20.82
N PHE A 15 52.89 -38.40 -19.77
CA PHE A 15 53.64 -39.31 -18.85
C PHE A 15 54.29 -38.56 -17.63
N PHE A 16 53.73 -38.79 -16.43
CA PHE A 16 54.30 -39.23 -15.14
C PHE A 16 55.61 -38.72 -14.45
N ILE A 17 55.45 -38.59 -13.10
CA ILE A 17 56.39 -38.79 -11.94
C ILE A 17 57.23 -37.62 -11.42
N SER A 18 56.98 -37.18 -10.16
CA SER A 18 57.86 -37.52 -9.02
C SER A 18 57.27 -37.10 -7.66
N CYS A 19 57.64 -37.85 -6.63
CA CYS A 19 57.09 -37.92 -5.28
C CYS A 19 58.12 -37.43 -4.25
N SER A 20 57.65 -36.86 -3.14
CA SER A 20 58.33 -37.03 -1.85
C SER A 20 57.33 -36.91 -0.70
N ASP A 21 57.20 -38.02 0.02
CA ASP A 21 56.57 -38.15 1.33
C ASP A 21 57.38 -37.42 2.42
N SER A 22 56.67 -36.78 3.34
CA SER A 22 57.18 -36.55 4.70
C SER A 22 56.02 -36.67 5.70
N LYS A 23 55.98 -37.78 6.44
CA LYS A 23 55.22 -37.93 7.68
C LYS A 23 55.78 -36.98 8.75
N SER A 24 54.90 -36.30 9.50
CA SER A 24 54.77 -36.42 10.97
C SER A 24 53.69 -35.51 11.55
N THR A 25 52.81 -36.15 12.33
CA THR A 25 52.14 -35.71 13.59
C THR A 25 51.12 -34.56 13.61
N ALA A 26 49.93 -34.97 14.06
CA ALA A 26 48.80 -34.26 14.66
C ALA A 26 49.04 -32.85 15.22
N ASP A 27 48.15 -31.93 14.86
CA ASP A 27 47.60 -30.95 15.78
C ASP A 27 46.12 -30.70 15.47
N ASP A 28 45.35 -30.63 16.54
CA ASP A 28 43.91 -30.47 16.60
C ASP A 28 43.56 -29.01 16.28
N GLY A 29 42.63 -28.80 15.36
CA GLY A 29 42.38 -27.49 14.79
C GLY A 29 41.02 -27.45 14.14
N ASN A 30 40.00 -27.60 14.96
CA ASN A 30 38.59 -27.39 14.67
C ASN A 30 38.41 -26.09 13.86
N LYS A 31 38.37 -26.20 12.52
CA LYS A 31 37.90 -25.12 11.65
C LYS A 31 36.40 -25.06 11.82
N GLU A 32 35.99 -24.28 12.81
CA GLU A 32 34.64 -23.81 12.99
C GLU A 32 34.21 -23.11 11.70
N GLN A 33 33.50 -23.86 10.87
CA GLN A 33 32.75 -23.37 9.76
C GLN A 33 31.68 -22.46 10.36
N THR A 34 31.98 -21.16 10.46
CA THR A 34 31.02 -20.14 10.87
C THR A 34 29.90 -20.14 9.83
N LYS A 35 28.91 -20.99 10.08
CA LYS A 35 27.59 -20.90 9.50
C LYS A 35 27.09 -19.55 9.96
N THR A 36 27.14 -18.55 9.08
CA THR A 36 26.41 -17.31 9.30
C THR A 36 24.94 -17.74 9.37
N GLU A 37 24.46 -17.97 10.58
CA GLU A 37 23.04 -18.06 10.85
C GLU A 37 22.47 -16.77 10.29
N ALA A 38 21.65 -16.89 9.23
CA ALA A 38 20.84 -15.79 8.76
C ALA A 38 20.04 -15.34 9.99
N LYS A 39 20.46 -14.22 10.59
CA LYS A 39 19.68 -13.57 11.65
C LYS A 39 18.34 -13.29 11.02
N GLN A 40 17.32 -14.08 11.35
CA GLN A 40 15.98 -13.80 10.91
C GLN A 40 15.67 -12.37 11.34
N ASN A 41 15.42 -11.50 10.37
CA ASN A 41 15.10 -10.12 10.66
C ASN A 41 13.68 -10.09 11.22
N ASN A 42 13.60 -10.06 12.55
CA ASN A 42 12.36 -9.99 13.33
C ASN A 42 11.75 -8.58 13.34
N ASP A 43 12.28 -7.65 12.55
CA ASP A 43 11.87 -6.25 12.57
C ASP A 43 10.65 -5.95 11.69
N PHE A 44 10.18 -6.95 10.92
CA PHE A 44 8.89 -6.85 10.26
C PHE A 44 7.74 -7.00 11.25
N SER A 45 6.77 -6.10 11.15
CA SER A 45 5.49 -6.20 11.86
C SER A 45 4.34 -5.92 10.89
N THR A 46 3.23 -6.65 11.05
CA THR A 46 1.98 -6.34 10.36
C THR A 46 1.51 -4.94 10.73
N GLY A 47 1.03 -4.17 9.77
CA GLY A 47 0.69 -2.77 9.95
C GLY A 47 0.62 -2.02 8.62
N ILE A 48 0.50 -0.70 8.71
CA ILE A 48 0.42 0.19 7.56
C ILE A 48 1.80 0.74 7.26
N TYR A 49 2.25 0.59 6.02
CA TYR A 49 3.50 1.13 5.52
C TYR A 49 3.22 2.13 4.40
N THR A 50 3.91 3.26 4.39
CA THR A 50 3.70 4.31 3.39
C THR A 50 5.00 4.83 2.80
N ALA A 51 4.94 5.23 1.52
CA ALA A 51 5.98 5.95 0.81
C ALA A 51 5.37 6.80 -0.31
N THR A 52 6.04 7.90 -0.64
CA THR A 52 5.79 8.65 -1.88
C THR A 52 6.82 8.22 -2.92
N LEU A 53 6.38 7.39 -3.86
CA LEU A 53 7.21 6.90 -4.95
C LEU A 53 7.40 7.99 -6.01
N PRO A 54 8.57 8.02 -6.68
CA PRO A 54 8.79 8.94 -7.79
C PRO A 54 7.89 8.54 -8.96
N CYS A 55 7.48 9.54 -9.73
CA CYS A 55 6.62 9.40 -10.90
C CYS A 55 7.31 10.03 -12.09
N ALA A 56 7.19 9.41 -13.27
CA ALA A 56 7.87 9.91 -14.47
C ALA A 56 7.23 11.19 -15.02
N ASP A 57 5.90 11.29 -14.88
CA ASP A 57 5.04 12.28 -15.52
C ASP A 57 4.04 12.92 -14.54
N CYS A 58 4.25 12.73 -13.23
CA CYS A 58 3.43 13.30 -12.18
C CYS A 58 4.26 13.76 -10.97
N MET A 59 3.64 14.48 -10.03
CA MET A 59 4.35 15.02 -8.85
C MET A 59 4.85 13.94 -7.88
N GLY A 60 4.30 12.73 -7.97
CA GLY A 60 4.62 11.59 -7.11
C GLY A 60 3.40 10.72 -6.87
N ILE A 61 3.65 9.50 -6.38
CA ILE A 61 2.59 8.53 -6.12
C ILE A 61 2.65 8.16 -4.64
N GLU A 62 1.66 8.60 -3.87
CA GLU A 62 1.51 8.19 -2.48
C GLU A 62 0.96 6.77 -2.43
N ASN A 63 1.66 5.90 -1.69
CA ASN A 63 1.30 4.50 -1.52
C ASN A 63 1.07 4.21 -0.04
N TYR A 64 0.02 3.44 0.24
CA TYR A 64 -0.24 2.84 1.55
C TYR A 64 -0.40 1.34 1.38
N ILE A 65 0.25 0.56 2.23
CA ILE A 65 0.14 -0.91 2.21
C ILE A 65 -0.12 -1.39 3.63
N THR A 66 -1.29 -1.99 3.84
CA THR A 66 -1.60 -2.72 5.08
C THR A 66 -1.27 -4.20 4.89
N PHE A 67 -0.32 -4.71 5.66
CA PHE A 67 -0.08 -6.15 5.80
C PHE A 67 -0.82 -6.68 7.04
N GLN A 68 -1.75 -7.62 6.86
CA GLN A 68 -2.57 -8.20 7.93
C GLN A 68 -2.02 -9.55 8.41
N LYS A 69 -2.33 -9.94 9.66
CA LYS A 69 -1.85 -11.19 10.29
C LYS A 69 -2.34 -12.47 9.61
N ASP A 70 -3.43 -12.40 8.85
CA ASP A 70 -4.02 -13.53 8.12
C ASP A 70 -3.49 -13.64 6.67
N ASN A 71 -2.32 -13.07 6.39
CA ASN A 71 -1.67 -13.03 5.08
C ASN A 71 -2.44 -12.26 4.00
N LYS A 72 -3.44 -11.45 4.38
CA LYS A 72 -4.10 -10.51 3.47
C LYS A 72 -3.36 -9.18 3.43
N ALA A 73 -3.41 -8.52 2.29
CA ALA A 73 -2.86 -7.19 2.09
C ALA A 73 -3.88 -6.27 1.43
N VAL A 74 -3.75 -4.97 1.71
CA VAL A 74 -4.50 -3.92 1.00
C VAL A 74 -3.54 -2.83 0.60
N LYS A 75 -3.52 -2.47 -0.67
CA LYS A 75 -2.72 -1.37 -1.21
C LYS A 75 -3.64 -0.23 -1.65
N SER A 76 -3.30 1.00 -1.27
CA SER A 76 -3.94 2.21 -1.81
C SER A 76 -2.88 3.00 -2.55
N THR A 77 -3.30 3.59 -3.67
CA THR A 77 -2.43 4.41 -4.53
C THR A 77 -3.15 5.71 -4.80
N SER A 78 -2.52 6.85 -4.48
CA SER A 78 -3.02 8.18 -4.82
C SER A 78 -1.94 8.97 -5.55
N TYR A 79 -2.33 9.58 -6.66
CA TYR A 79 -1.45 10.43 -7.46
C TYR A 79 -1.54 11.86 -6.94
N LEU A 80 -0.39 12.48 -6.64
CA LEU A 80 -0.35 13.78 -5.94
C LEU A 80 -0.91 14.96 -6.75
N ASP A 81 -1.04 14.80 -8.07
CA ASP A 81 -1.60 15.77 -9.00
C ASP A 81 -2.98 15.34 -9.56
N SER A 82 -3.57 14.28 -9.00
CA SER A 82 -4.94 13.87 -9.31
C SER A 82 -5.99 14.64 -8.52
N ASP A 83 -7.24 14.36 -8.83
CA ASP A 83 -8.44 14.84 -8.12
C ASP A 83 -8.68 14.14 -6.77
N GLY A 84 -7.66 13.50 -6.20
CA GLY A 84 -7.72 12.86 -4.89
C GLY A 84 -8.20 11.41 -4.92
N THR A 85 -8.47 10.83 -6.09
CA THR A 85 -8.86 9.42 -6.20
C THR A 85 -7.82 8.48 -5.56
N SER A 86 -8.33 7.48 -4.83
CA SER A 86 -7.54 6.47 -4.13
C SER A 86 -8.37 5.20 -4.06
N GLU A 87 -7.99 4.20 -4.86
CA GLU A 87 -8.63 2.88 -4.85
C GLU A 87 -7.85 1.92 -3.97
N ASN A 88 -8.59 1.14 -3.17
CA ASN A 88 -8.05 0.01 -2.44
C ASN A 88 -8.00 -1.24 -3.30
N GLU A 89 -6.80 -1.73 -3.55
CA GLU A 89 -6.52 -3.00 -4.19
C GLU A 89 -6.25 -4.08 -3.13
N TYR A 90 -6.94 -5.20 -3.23
CA TYR A 90 -6.85 -6.30 -2.26
C TYR A 90 -5.98 -7.44 -2.79
N GLY A 91 -5.17 -7.99 -1.90
CA GLY A 91 -4.21 -9.02 -2.25
C GLY A 91 -3.82 -9.91 -1.08
N THR A 92 -2.76 -10.68 -1.29
CA THR A 92 -2.12 -11.50 -0.27
C THR A 92 -0.64 -11.16 -0.18
N TRP A 93 -0.03 -11.54 0.94
CA TRP A 93 1.40 -11.39 1.11
C TRP A 93 2.01 -12.62 1.77
N THR A 94 3.29 -12.85 1.48
CA THR A 94 4.13 -13.87 2.13
C THR A 94 5.48 -13.28 2.45
N LYS A 95 6.16 -13.78 3.49
CA LYS A 95 7.55 -13.41 3.82
C LYS A 95 8.45 -14.62 3.68
N ASN A 96 9.44 -14.52 2.78
CA ASN A 96 10.50 -15.51 2.58
C ASN A 96 11.82 -14.86 2.98
N ASP A 97 12.46 -15.38 4.03
CA ASP A 97 13.60 -14.72 4.70
C ASP A 97 13.27 -13.25 5.04
N ASP A 98 13.99 -12.29 4.46
CA ASP A 98 13.78 -10.86 4.67
C ASP A 98 12.99 -10.20 3.54
N ILE A 99 12.48 -10.96 2.56
CA ILE A 99 11.72 -10.43 1.44
C ILE A 99 10.24 -10.74 1.62
N ILE A 100 9.42 -9.70 1.59
CA ILE A 100 7.97 -9.78 1.49
C ILE A 100 7.59 -9.77 0.01
N GLU A 101 6.73 -10.69 -0.40
CA GLU A 101 6.12 -10.74 -1.72
C GLU A 101 4.66 -10.33 -1.58
N LEU A 102 4.25 -9.26 -2.27
CA LEU A 102 2.87 -8.76 -2.31
C LEU A 102 2.26 -9.13 -3.66
N SER A 103 1.12 -9.83 -3.62
CA SER A 103 0.38 -10.27 -4.80
C SER A 103 -1.00 -9.62 -4.81
N ILE A 104 -1.28 -8.84 -5.86
CA ILE A 104 -2.57 -8.19 -6.13
C ILE A 104 -3.05 -8.71 -7.48
N ALA A 105 -4.35 -9.04 -7.58
CA ALA A 105 -4.91 -9.57 -8.81
C ALA A 105 -4.73 -8.58 -9.97
N ASN A 106 -4.31 -9.09 -11.14
CA ASN A 106 -4.05 -8.31 -12.35
C ASN A 106 -2.91 -7.29 -12.24
N SER A 107 -2.07 -7.37 -11.21
CA SER A 107 -0.89 -6.52 -11.01
C SER A 107 0.38 -7.38 -10.90
N PRO A 108 1.55 -6.89 -11.35
CA PRO A 108 2.81 -7.58 -11.12
C PRO A 108 3.07 -7.77 -9.62
N THR A 109 3.69 -8.90 -9.25
CA THR A 109 4.14 -9.13 -7.88
C THR A 109 5.14 -8.05 -7.48
N GLU A 110 4.93 -7.48 -6.30
CA GLU A 110 5.84 -6.50 -5.71
C GLU A 110 6.70 -7.15 -4.61
N TYR A 111 7.95 -6.70 -4.50
CA TYR A 111 8.90 -7.25 -3.54
C TYR A 111 9.40 -6.17 -2.59
N TYR A 112 9.48 -6.48 -1.31
CA TYR A 112 9.89 -5.53 -0.28
C TYR A 112 10.92 -6.18 0.65
N LEU A 113 12.11 -5.58 0.76
CA LEU A 113 13.13 -6.02 1.70
C LEU A 113 12.89 -5.40 3.07
N VAL A 114 12.83 -6.24 4.09
CA VAL A 114 12.71 -5.84 5.49
C VAL A 114 14.04 -5.26 5.96
N LYS A 115 14.00 -4.03 6.50
CA LYS A 115 15.14 -3.33 7.09
C LYS A 115 14.84 -2.97 8.55
N PRO A 116 15.88 -2.72 9.38
CA PRO A 116 15.73 -2.23 10.75
C PRO A 116 14.81 -1.00 10.88
N ASN A 117 14.28 -0.78 12.08
CA ASN A 117 13.35 0.28 12.45
C ASN A 117 12.01 0.24 11.69
N LYS A 118 11.44 -0.95 11.49
CA LYS A 118 10.10 -1.16 10.89
C LYS A 118 9.99 -0.48 9.52
N THR A 119 11.01 -0.69 8.71
CA THR A 119 11.16 -0.06 7.39
C THR A 119 11.20 -1.13 6.32
N LEU A 120 10.56 -0.87 5.19
CA LEU A 120 10.60 -1.73 4.01
C LEU A 120 11.24 -0.97 2.85
N VAL A 121 12.05 -1.65 2.04
CA VAL A 121 12.60 -1.10 0.80
C VAL A 121 11.95 -1.82 -0.37
N ARG A 122 11.22 -1.10 -1.22
CA ARG A 122 10.65 -1.67 -2.44
C ARG A 122 11.79 -2.05 -3.39
N LEU A 123 11.79 -3.31 -3.82
CA LEU A 123 12.77 -3.89 -4.72
C LEU A 123 12.26 -3.84 -6.16
N ASN A 124 13.19 -3.96 -7.10
CA ASN A 124 12.85 -4.15 -8.51
C ASN A 124 12.44 -5.62 -8.80
N ALA A 125 12.09 -5.92 -10.05
CA ALA A 125 11.67 -7.26 -10.48
C ALA A 125 12.74 -8.34 -10.27
N ASP A 126 14.03 -7.96 -10.25
CA ASP A 126 15.17 -8.86 -9.97
C ASP A 126 15.42 -9.06 -8.47
N LYS A 127 14.53 -8.57 -7.60
CA LYS A 127 14.67 -8.57 -6.13
C LYS A 127 15.91 -7.83 -5.63
N LYS A 128 16.32 -6.76 -6.34
CA LYS A 128 17.43 -5.86 -5.95
C LYS A 128 16.91 -4.50 -5.53
N GLU A 129 17.61 -3.88 -4.59
CA GLU A 129 17.31 -2.50 -4.17
C GLU A 129 17.52 -1.53 -5.35
N VAL A 130 16.66 -0.52 -5.45
CA VAL A 130 16.85 0.58 -6.39
C VAL A 130 18.09 1.37 -5.94
N SER A 131 18.99 1.68 -6.88
CA SER A 131 20.24 2.41 -6.62
C SER A 131 20.17 3.85 -7.14
N GLY A 132 21.17 4.67 -6.78
CA GLY A 132 21.25 6.08 -7.18
C GLY A 132 20.43 7.02 -6.30
N GLU A 133 20.20 8.23 -6.78
CA GLU A 133 19.60 9.33 -6.00
C GLU A 133 18.15 9.07 -5.56
N LEU A 134 17.43 8.23 -6.33
CA LEU A 134 16.03 7.89 -6.06
C LEU A 134 15.86 6.78 -5.03
N ALA A 135 16.93 6.08 -4.63
CA ALA A 135 16.85 4.94 -3.70
C ALA A 135 16.07 5.27 -2.41
N LYS A 136 16.25 6.48 -1.89
CA LYS A 136 15.56 6.97 -0.68
C LYS A 136 14.04 7.07 -0.84
N ASN A 137 13.53 7.23 -2.06
CA ASN A 137 12.09 7.34 -2.34
C ASN A 137 11.38 5.99 -2.34
N TYR A 138 12.12 4.87 -2.39
CA TYR A 138 11.57 3.51 -2.33
C TYR A 138 11.52 2.94 -0.91
N ILE A 139 11.76 3.80 0.10
CA ILE A 139 11.74 3.43 1.52
C ILE A 139 10.34 3.68 2.09
N PHE A 140 9.68 2.60 2.48
CA PHE A 140 8.38 2.62 3.14
C PHE A 140 8.54 2.58 4.65
N LYS A 141 7.87 3.52 5.32
CA LYS A 141 7.90 3.65 6.78
C LYS A 141 6.58 3.17 7.36
N GLN A 142 6.65 2.43 8.46
CA GLN A 142 5.44 2.07 9.18
C GLN A 142 4.82 3.31 9.84
N ILE A 143 3.51 3.45 9.68
CA ILE A 143 2.68 4.46 10.35
C ILE A 143 1.63 3.78 11.22
N LYS A 144 1.06 4.54 12.15
CA LYS A 144 -0.04 4.05 12.97
C LYS A 144 -1.35 4.18 12.22
N ALA A 145 -2.21 3.18 12.38
CA ALA A 145 -3.60 3.30 11.99
C ALA A 145 -4.28 4.42 12.81
N TYR A 146 -5.19 5.15 12.18
CA TYR A 146 -6.05 6.07 12.91
C TYR A 146 -6.91 5.32 13.92
N THR A 147 -7.14 5.95 15.06
CA THR A 147 -7.98 5.42 16.13
C THR A 147 -9.39 6.02 16.08
N PRO A 148 -10.40 5.34 16.65
CA PRO A 148 -11.72 5.92 16.86
C PRO A 148 -11.70 7.29 17.53
N ALA A 149 -10.84 7.50 18.53
CA ALA A 149 -10.72 8.78 19.20
C ALA A 149 -10.27 9.91 18.26
N GLN A 150 -9.43 9.59 17.26
CA GLN A 150 -8.97 10.56 16.27
C GLN A 150 -10.04 10.84 15.20
N LEU A 151 -10.82 9.84 14.78
CA LEU A 151 -11.74 9.98 13.66
C LEU A 151 -13.17 10.34 14.07
N ASN A 152 -13.64 9.89 15.23
CA ASN A 152 -15.00 10.19 15.69
C ASN A 152 -15.22 11.69 15.81
N GLY A 153 -16.43 12.12 15.49
CA GLY A 153 -16.84 13.52 15.62
C GLY A 153 -17.61 14.03 14.43
N THR A 154 -17.68 15.36 14.37
CA THR A 154 -18.44 16.10 13.36
C THR A 154 -17.49 16.97 12.56
N TYR A 155 -17.63 16.92 11.25
CA TYR A 155 -16.86 17.66 10.26
C TYR A 155 -17.82 18.49 9.42
N HIS A 156 -17.41 19.69 9.05
CA HIS A 156 -18.27 20.66 8.36
C HIS A 156 -17.69 21.06 7.01
N SER A 157 -18.53 21.12 5.98
CA SER A 157 -18.15 21.76 4.72
C SER A 157 -17.97 23.26 4.98
N ASN A 158 -16.84 23.84 4.58
CA ASN A 158 -16.57 25.28 4.71
C ASN A 158 -17.33 26.13 3.66
N THR A 159 -18.56 25.73 3.33
CA THR A 159 -19.38 26.40 2.32
C THR A 159 -19.89 27.74 2.87
N SER A 160 -19.16 28.80 2.52
CA SER A 160 -19.40 30.18 2.97
C SER A 160 -20.54 30.89 2.22
N GLU A 161 -21.25 30.19 1.33
CA GLU A 161 -22.32 30.79 0.53
C GLU A 161 -23.70 30.43 1.08
N LYS A 162 -24.35 31.45 1.66
CA LYS A 162 -25.81 31.49 1.94
C LYS A 162 -26.33 30.51 2.99
N GLY A 163 -25.50 30.12 3.95
CA GLY A 163 -25.93 29.38 5.15
C GLY A 163 -26.12 27.87 4.95
N TYR A 164 -25.92 27.33 3.74
CA TYR A 164 -25.90 25.89 3.51
C TYR A 164 -24.61 25.29 4.07
N ASN A 165 -24.74 24.29 4.94
CA ASN A 165 -23.60 23.58 5.51
C ASN A 165 -23.88 22.08 5.51
N GLU A 166 -22.96 21.31 4.96
CA GLU A 166 -22.97 19.85 5.05
C GLU A 166 -22.15 19.38 6.24
N ILE A 167 -22.69 18.39 6.91
CA ILE A 167 -22.20 17.91 8.19
C ILE A 167 -21.95 16.42 8.05
N LEU A 168 -20.67 16.05 7.99
CA LEU A 168 -20.20 14.68 8.08
C LEU A 168 -20.05 14.30 9.55
N THR A 169 -20.74 13.26 9.98
CA THR A 169 -20.61 12.67 11.31
C THR A 169 -20.05 11.26 11.19
N LEU A 170 -18.94 11.02 11.91
CA LEU A 170 -18.30 9.72 12.00
C LEU A 170 -18.47 9.17 13.41
N THR A 171 -18.96 7.93 13.51
CA THR A 171 -19.10 7.20 14.78
C THR A 171 -18.60 5.78 14.61
N SER A 172 -17.51 5.43 15.29
CA SER A 172 -16.97 4.07 15.33
C SER A 172 -17.96 3.09 15.94
N GLU A 173 -18.26 2.00 15.25
CA GLU A 173 -18.90 0.81 15.82
C GLU A 173 -17.86 -0.10 16.50
N ASN A 174 -16.64 -0.11 15.96
CA ASN A 174 -15.45 -0.74 16.52
C ASN A 174 -14.20 -0.10 15.90
N ASP A 175 -13.01 -0.66 16.13
CA ASP A 175 -11.74 -0.12 15.66
C ASP A 175 -11.61 -0.02 14.12
N SER A 176 -12.43 -0.74 13.35
CA SER A 176 -12.32 -0.82 11.89
C SER A 176 -13.61 -0.50 11.14
N ILE A 177 -14.74 -0.31 11.82
CA ILE A 177 -16.05 -0.05 11.21
C ILE A 177 -16.63 1.24 11.78
N TYR A 178 -17.09 2.12 10.89
CA TYR A 178 -17.68 3.41 11.22
C TYR A 178 -19.07 3.53 10.61
N SER A 179 -20.01 4.03 11.39
CA SER A 179 -21.21 4.66 10.87
C SER A 179 -20.84 6.02 10.29
N VAL A 180 -21.19 6.22 9.03
CA VAL A 180 -20.93 7.43 8.25
C VAL A 180 -22.27 8.08 7.94
N LYS A 181 -22.42 9.33 8.36
CA LYS A 181 -23.62 10.12 8.09
C LYS A 181 -23.25 11.46 7.51
N ILE A 182 -23.91 11.85 6.42
CA ILE A 182 -23.86 13.22 5.91
C ILE A 182 -25.27 13.80 5.98
N SER A 183 -25.36 15.00 6.55
CA SER A 183 -26.60 15.77 6.66
C SER A 183 -26.35 17.22 6.25
N PHE A 184 -27.40 18.03 6.22
CA PHE A 184 -27.28 19.43 5.83
C PHE A 184 -28.11 20.34 6.73
N THR A 185 -27.75 21.63 6.74
CA THR A 185 -28.50 22.71 7.40
C THR A 185 -28.57 23.94 6.49
N GLY A 186 -29.46 24.88 6.81
CA GLY A 186 -29.56 26.19 6.14
C GLY A 186 -30.19 26.19 4.74
N ALA A 187 -30.86 25.11 4.35
CA ALA A 187 -31.67 25.02 3.14
C ALA A 187 -32.91 24.14 3.35
N ALA A 188 -33.88 24.18 2.43
CA ALA A 188 -35.05 23.30 2.46
C ALA A 188 -34.77 21.89 1.90
N LYS A 189 -33.76 21.76 1.04
CA LYS A 189 -33.28 20.51 0.43
C LYS A 189 -31.75 20.54 0.42
N GLY A 190 -31.12 19.37 0.45
CA GLY A 190 -29.68 19.21 0.52
C GLY A 190 -29.28 17.74 0.59
N CYS A 191 -28.03 17.48 0.96
CA CYS A 191 -27.44 16.15 0.96
C CYS A 191 -27.77 15.32 2.20
N LYS A 192 -28.27 14.10 2.02
CA LYS A 192 -28.54 13.13 3.09
C LYS A 192 -27.98 11.77 2.73
N PHE A 193 -27.10 11.25 3.58
CA PHE A 193 -26.47 9.95 3.41
C PHE A 193 -26.30 9.27 4.78
N GLU A 194 -26.53 7.96 4.82
CA GLU A 194 -26.18 7.10 5.95
C GLU A 194 -25.66 5.77 5.40
N GLY A 195 -24.53 5.31 5.93
CA GLY A 195 -23.89 4.07 5.51
C GLY A 195 -22.85 3.57 6.50
N LYS A 196 -22.37 2.35 6.29
CA LYS A 196 -21.28 1.77 7.08
C LYS A 196 -20.01 1.73 6.27
N GLY A 197 -18.96 2.34 6.79
CA GLY A 197 -17.63 2.37 6.18
C GLY A 197 -16.63 1.51 6.92
N LYS A 198 -15.64 0.99 6.18
CA LYS A 198 -14.51 0.26 6.74
C LYS A 198 -13.26 1.13 6.72
N LEU A 199 -12.59 1.26 7.86
CA LEU A 199 -11.27 1.88 7.96
C LEU A 199 -10.20 0.91 7.47
N VAL A 200 -9.44 1.33 6.46
CA VAL A 200 -8.32 0.58 5.89
C VAL A 200 -7.34 1.58 5.27
N ASN A 201 -6.03 1.36 5.43
CA ASN A 201 -5.00 2.29 4.92
C ASN A 201 -5.26 3.77 5.31
N ASN A 202 -5.78 4.00 6.53
CA ASN A 202 -6.12 5.34 7.04
C ASN A 202 -7.14 6.13 6.19
N GLN A 203 -7.94 5.45 5.37
CA GLN A 203 -9.15 5.98 4.73
C GLN A 203 -10.38 5.13 5.13
N ILE A 204 -11.57 5.74 5.15
CA ILE A 204 -12.83 5.01 5.33
C ILE A 204 -13.49 4.82 3.96
N ASP A 205 -13.76 3.56 3.62
CA ASP A 205 -14.45 3.21 2.38
C ASP A 205 -15.87 2.72 2.66
N VAL A 206 -16.86 3.25 1.95
CA VAL A 206 -18.26 2.83 1.97
C VAL A 206 -18.65 2.30 0.60
N ASP A 207 -18.94 1.00 0.51
CA ASP A 207 -19.42 0.37 -0.74
C ASP A 207 -20.86 0.81 -1.03
N LEU A 208 -21.06 1.57 -2.11
CA LEU A 208 -22.37 2.12 -2.48
C LEU A 208 -23.39 1.04 -2.80
N LYS A 209 -22.97 -0.16 -3.23
CA LYS A 209 -23.88 -1.28 -3.49
C LYS A 209 -24.58 -1.78 -2.23
N THR A 210 -23.95 -1.57 -1.06
CA THR A 210 -24.56 -1.92 0.23
C THR A 210 -25.68 -0.96 0.63
N ILE A 211 -25.68 0.25 0.05
CA ILE A 211 -26.67 1.30 0.30
C ILE A 211 -27.82 1.18 -0.72
N ASN A 212 -27.48 1.08 -2.00
CA ASN A 212 -28.41 0.83 -3.09
C ASN A 212 -27.73 -0.03 -4.16
N LYS A 213 -28.34 -1.17 -4.50
CA LYS A 213 -27.80 -2.15 -5.45
C LYS A 213 -27.59 -1.60 -6.86
N ASP A 214 -28.30 -0.54 -7.23
CA ASP A 214 -28.17 0.10 -8.55
C ASP A 214 -27.00 1.08 -8.62
N LEU A 215 -26.49 1.52 -7.46
CA LEU A 215 -25.31 2.38 -7.39
C LEU A 215 -24.03 1.54 -7.57
N LYS A 216 -23.04 2.16 -8.19
CA LYS A 216 -21.69 1.63 -8.38
C LYS A 216 -20.69 2.53 -7.69
N GLY A 217 -19.52 1.98 -7.44
CA GLY A 217 -18.41 2.69 -6.81
C GLY A 217 -18.39 2.59 -5.30
N THR A 218 -17.39 3.25 -4.74
CA THR A 218 -17.10 3.29 -3.31
C THR A 218 -16.92 4.75 -2.93
N ILE A 219 -17.60 5.21 -1.88
CA ILE A 219 -17.27 6.50 -1.26
C ILE A 219 -16.00 6.30 -0.46
N THR A 220 -14.99 7.13 -0.69
CA THR A 220 -13.77 7.18 0.12
C THR A 220 -13.75 8.47 0.92
N ILE A 221 -13.42 8.34 2.20
CA ILE A 221 -13.17 9.46 3.11
C ILE A 221 -11.69 9.40 3.50
N LEU A 222 -10.90 10.30 2.94
CA LEU A 222 -9.47 10.42 3.21
C LEU A 222 -9.23 11.49 4.28
N PHE A 223 -8.36 11.21 5.25
CA PHE A 223 -8.07 12.14 6.34
C PHE A 223 -6.72 12.83 6.13
N LYS A 224 -6.74 14.16 6.19
CA LYS A 224 -5.56 15.04 6.14
C LYS A 224 -5.64 16.02 7.30
N GLU A 225 -4.87 15.76 8.35
CA GLU A 225 -4.91 16.54 9.60
C GLU A 225 -6.32 16.64 10.20
N ASN A 226 -6.95 17.82 10.15
CA ASN A 226 -8.31 18.08 10.64
C ASN A 226 -9.35 18.04 9.50
N THR A 227 -8.97 17.65 8.29
CA THR A 227 -9.87 17.58 7.13
C THR A 227 -10.18 16.13 6.80
N ALA A 228 -11.45 15.87 6.50
CA ALA A 228 -11.94 14.65 5.89
C ALA A 228 -12.44 14.99 4.48
N GLU A 229 -11.73 14.52 3.47
CA GLU A 229 -12.07 14.72 2.06
C GLU A 229 -12.93 13.54 1.60
N VAL A 230 -14.13 13.82 1.11
CA VAL A 230 -15.10 12.82 0.62
C VAL A 230 -15.12 12.84 -0.90
N PHE A 231 -14.94 11.67 -1.52
CA PHE A 231 -14.94 11.49 -2.96
C PHE A 231 -15.31 10.04 -3.32
N THR A 232 -15.33 9.68 -4.60
CA THR A 232 -15.44 8.29 -5.03
C THR A 232 -14.08 7.72 -5.36
N SER A 233 -13.79 6.48 -4.97
CA SER A 233 -12.47 5.87 -5.22
C SER A 233 -12.03 5.88 -6.69
N LYS A 234 -13.01 5.97 -7.61
CA LYS A 234 -12.81 6.13 -9.05
C LYS A 234 -13.46 7.40 -9.57
N PHE A 235 -12.78 8.09 -10.49
CA PHE A 235 -13.26 9.35 -11.05
C PHE A 235 -14.56 9.18 -11.86
N GLU A 236 -14.70 8.07 -12.60
CA GLU A 236 -15.90 7.79 -13.40
C GLU A 236 -17.17 7.64 -12.55
N ASP A 237 -17.03 7.26 -11.28
CA ASP A 237 -18.15 7.05 -10.36
C ASP A 237 -18.58 8.34 -9.63
N ARG A 238 -17.90 9.48 -9.83
CA ARG A 238 -18.09 10.73 -9.06
C ARG A 238 -19.53 11.24 -8.99
N PHE A 239 -20.32 11.00 -10.03
CA PHE A 239 -21.73 11.43 -10.07
C PHE A 239 -22.65 10.59 -9.19
N ALA A 240 -22.20 9.43 -8.68
CA ALA A 240 -22.95 8.62 -7.73
C ALA A 240 -23.23 9.39 -6.42
N LEU A 241 -22.34 10.31 -6.03
CA LEU A 241 -22.53 11.13 -4.83
C LEU A 241 -23.69 12.12 -4.95
N ASN A 242 -24.04 12.53 -6.17
CA ASN A 242 -25.16 13.43 -6.42
C ASN A 242 -26.51 12.75 -6.17
N TYR A 243 -26.57 11.41 -6.19
CA TYR A 243 -27.78 10.63 -5.90
C TYR A 243 -28.37 10.97 -4.52
N PHE A 244 -27.50 11.30 -3.55
CA PHE A 244 -27.87 11.58 -2.17
C PHE A 244 -28.24 13.05 -1.92
N CYS A 245 -28.30 13.86 -2.97
CA CYS A 245 -28.37 15.31 -2.88
C CYS A 245 -29.46 15.90 -3.77
N GLY A 246 -30.10 16.97 -3.29
CA GLY A 246 -31.02 17.79 -4.09
C GLY A 246 -30.32 19.00 -4.72
N GLY A 247 -30.88 19.53 -5.80
CA GLY A 247 -30.47 20.83 -6.35
C GLY A 247 -29.10 20.87 -7.04
N GLY A 248 -28.57 19.71 -7.47
CA GLY A 248 -27.27 19.61 -8.14
C GLY A 248 -26.06 19.57 -7.21
N ALA A 249 -26.28 19.52 -5.89
CA ALA A 249 -25.22 19.31 -4.90
C ALA A 249 -24.63 17.89 -4.95
N SER A 250 -23.56 17.67 -4.21
CA SER A 250 -22.83 16.40 -4.14
C SER A 250 -22.30 16.21 -2.72
N LEU A 251 -22.15 14.96 -2.28
CA LEU A 251 -21.43 14.63 -1.04
C LEU A 251 -19.91 14.87 -1.16
N ALA A 252 -19.41 15.13 -2.38
CA ALA A 252 -17.99 15.31 -2.61
C ALA A 252 -17.49 16.63 -2.01
N GLY A 253 -16.31 16.61 -1.38
CA GLY A 253 -15.61 17.80 -0.93
C GLY A 253 -14.94 17.64 0.43
N ASP A 254 -14.37 18.76 0.89
CA ASP A 254 -13.66 18.84 2.16
C ASP A 254 -14.60 19.15 3.32
N TYR A 255 -14.50 18.33 4.37
CA TYR A 255 -15.18 18.53 5.64
C TYR A 255 -14.15 18.73 6.75
N HIS A 256 -14.24 19.83 7.47
CA HIS A 256 -13.26 20.18 8.49
C HIS A 256 -13.79 19.90 9.88
N LYS A 257 -12.99 19.18 10.67
CA LYS A 257 -13.25 18.89 12.07
C LYS A 257 -13.21 20.18 12.88
N LYS A 258 -14.24 20.39 13.70
CA LYS A 258 -14.28 21.47 14.69
C LYS A 258 -13.72 21.02 16.03
#